data_AF-A0AA35IXU9-F1
#
_entry.id   AF-A0AA35IXU9-F1
#
_cell.length_a   1.000
_cell.length_b   1.000
_cell.length_c   1.000
_cell.angle_alpha   90.00
_cell.angle_beta   90.00
_cell.angle_gamma   90.00
#
_symmetry.space_group_name_H-M   'P 1'
#
loop_
_entity.id
_entity.type
_entity.pdbx_description
1 polymer ?
#
loop_
_entity_poly.entity_id
_entity_poly.type
_entity_poly.pdbx_seq_one_letter_code
_entity_poly.pdbx_strand_id
1 'polypeptide(L)'
;MKVNHSISRFRPASWFEKTKIIPPQVYIFRNLEYGQVLYSQFPNFSQKQIEKLFMRPNWSNRKPSLRRDIWKCMCVVNLQNYQQSVQLYQNLCRLRYLRDVAQRKESDKLRKKDSNGHVWYSGQYRPTYCQEAVADLRESLLKVFEGSAQAGNQTIHTKKPSIYWEDPWRMGDKDKRWKFKVFDVLGLEHKLIERVGNVAREESVILKELAKLEANSTNQTGVPSQ
;
A
#
# COMPACT_ATOMS: atom_id res chain seq x y z
N MET A 1 1.84 -4.49 32.75
CA MET A 1 1.04 -3.88 31.65
C MET A 1 1.56 -4.38 30.29
N LYS A 2 0.69 -4.74 29.33
CA LYS A 2 1.12 -5.10 27.97
C LYS A 2 1.52 -3.85 27.20
N VAL A 3 2.83 -3.64 27.02
CA VAL A 3 3.40 -2.44 26.35
C VAL A 3 3.31 -2.53 24.82
N ASN A 4 3.51 -3.74 24.26
CA ASN A 4 3.55 -3.95 22.82
C ASN A 4 2.18 -4.34 22.25
N HIS A 5 1.71 -3.54 21.30
CA HIS A 5 0.53 -3.82 20.48
C HIS A 5 0.93 -4.45 19.14
N SER A 6 -0.04 -4.91 18.35
CA SER A 6 0.20 -5.47 17.01
C SER A 6 1.08 -4.56 16.15
N ILE A 7 0.81 -3.25 16.17
CA ILE A 7 1.53 -2.24 15.39
C ILE A 7 2.94 -1.90 15.88
N SER A 8 3.32 -2.30 17.10
CA SER A 8 4.56 -1.85 17.73
C SER A 8 5.85 -2.40 17.10
N ARG A 9 5.74 -3.45 16.28
CA ARG A 9 6.86 -4.13 15.60
C ARG A 9 6.44 -4.50 14.18
N PHE A 10 7.44 -4.70 13.33
CA PHE A 10 7.24 -5.42 12.07
C PHE A 10 6.74 -6.83 12.36
N ARG A 11 5.76 -7.30 11.58
CA ARG A 11 5.16 -8.62 11.75
C ARG A 11 5.48 -9.51 10.53
N PRO A 12 6.14 -10.66 10.73
CA PRO A 12 6.36 -11.64 9.65
C PRO A 12 5.08 -12.44 9.37
N ALA A 13 5.07 -13.19 8.27
CA ALA A 13 3.92 -13.98 7.84
C ALA A 13 3.45 -14.98 8.91
N SER A 14 4.38 -15.68 9.57
CA SER A 14 4.09 -16.63 10.65
C SER A 14 3.31 -16.00 11.82
N TRP A 15 3.55 -14.72 12.12
CA TRP A 15 2.80 -14.01 13.14
C TRP A 15 1.36 -13.72 12.69
N PHE A 16 1.15 -13.38 11.42
CA PHE A 16 -0.18 -13.19 10.86
C PHE A 16 -0.95 -14.50 10.75
N GLU A 17 -0.31 -15.59 10.37
CA GLU A 17 -0.91 -16.93 10.33
C GLU A 17 -1.38 -17.38 11.72
N LYS A 18 -0.60 -17.07 12.76
CA LYS A 18 -0.96 -17.37 14.14
C LYS A 18 -2.13 -16.53 14.67
N THR A 19 -2.19 -15.25 14.28
CA THR A 19 -3.14 -14.30 14.90
C THR A 19 -4.41 -14.07 14.09
N LYS A 20 -4.35 -14.21 12.76
CA LYS A 20 -5.46 -14.05 11.79
C LYS A 20 -6.33 -12.81 12.03
N ILE A 21 -5.74 -11.72 12.50
CA ILE A 21 -6.46 -10.48 12.86
C ILE A 21 -7.05 -9.80 11.63
N ILE A 22 -6.31 -9.85 10.52
CA ILE A 22 -6.68 -9.26 9.23
C ILE A 22 -6.22 -10.20 8.11
N PRO A 23 -6.90 -10.22 6.94
CA PRO A 23 -6.45 -10.91 5.74
C PRO A 23 -5.06 -10.49 5.26
N PRO A 24 -4.43 -11.24 4.34
CA PRO A 24 -3.13 -10.89 3.73
C PRO A 24 -3.24 -9.64 2.85
N GLN A 25 -3.04 -8.47 3.46
CA GLN A 25 -3.19 -7.18 2.78
C GLN A 25 -2.18 -6.14 3.27
N VAL A 26 -2.00 -5.09 2.47
CA VAL A 26 -1.15 -3.91 2.78
C VAL A 26 -1.98 -2.64 2.64
N TYR A 27 -1.82 -1.73 3.60
CA TYR A 27 -2.53 -0.46 3.65
C TYR A 27 -1.60 0.68 3.24
N ILE A 28 -2.12 1.60 2.43
CA ILE A 28 -1.39 2.78 1.97
C ILE A 28 -2.19 4.03 2.32
N PHE A 29 -1.54 4.97 3.01
CA PHE A 29 -2.16 6.20 3.50
C PHE A 29 -1.52 7.41 2.85
N ARG A 30 -2.33 8.35 2.37
CA ARG A 30 -1.87 9.65 1.89
C ARG A 30 -1.92 10.68 3.01
N ASN A 31 -0.94 11.57 3.00
CA ASN A 31 -0.91 12.77 3.81
C ASN A 31 -1.62 13.90 3.04
N LEU A 32 -2.71 14.42 3.58
CA LEU A 32 -3.52 15.47 2.97
C LEU A 32 -2.81 16.82 2.90
N GLU A 33 -1.85 17.06 3.80
CA GLU A 33 -1.14 18.34 3.95
C GLU A 33 0.09 18.42 3.03
N TYR A 34 0.92 17.37 3.02
CA TYR A 34 2.19 17.33 2.27
C TYR A 34 2.11 16.53 0.96
N GLY A 35 1.07 15.72 0.75
CA GLY A 35 0.97 14.80 -0.38
C GLY A 35 1.85 13.56 -0.27
N GLN A 36 2.53 13.36 0.87
CA GLN A 36 3.35 12.19 1.17
C GLN A 36 2.50 10.92 1.32
N VAL A 37 3.16 9.76 1.33
CA VAL A 37 2.50 8.46 1.45
C VAL A 37 3.18 7.58 2.49
N LEU A 38 2.39 6.94 3.35
CA LEU A 38 2.82 6.00 4.38
C LEU A 38 2.30 4.60 4.06
N TYR A 39 3.17 3.60 4.22
CA TYR A 39 2.82 2.17 4.04
C TYR A 39 2.70 1.50 5.40
N SER A 40 1.69 0.66 5.59
CA SER A 40 1.48 -0.09 6.83
C SER A 40 0.99 -1.51 6.55
N GLN A 41 1.36 -2.44 7.43
CA GLN A 41 0.80 -3.80 7.45
C GLN A 41 -0.58 -3.84 8.12
N PHE A 42 -1.02 -2.76 8.75
CA PHE A 42 -2.26 -2.66 9.53
C PHE A 42 -3.07 -1.42 9.11
N PRO A 43 -4.39 -1.41 9.39
CA PRO A 43 -5.25 -0.25 9.13
C PRO A 43 -4.94 0.95 10.04
N ASN A 44 -4.05 0.80 11.01
CA ASN A 44 -3.50 1.87 11.83
C ASN A 44 -1.97 1.91 11.71
N PHE A 45 -1.37 3.00 12.16
CA PHE A 45 0.08 3.18 12.21
C PHE A 45 0.46 4.05 13.41
N SER A 46 1.74 4.01 13.78
CA SER A 46 2.30 4.77 14.90
C SER A 46 3.49 5.61 14.44
N GLN A 47 4.01 6.42 15.35
CA GLN A 47 5.20 7.24 15.12
C GLN A 47 6.40 6.43 14.62
N LYS A 48 6.54 5.17 15.06
CA LYS A 48 7.63 4.27 14.62
C LYS A 48 7.59 4.00 13.11
N GLN A 49 6.41 3.87 12.52
CA GLN A 49 6.27 3.69 11.07
C GLN A 49 6.68 4.96 10.31
N ILE A 50 6.29 6.14 10.82
CA ILE A 50 6.72 7.42 10.25
C ILE A 50 8.26 7.51 10.29
N GLU A 51 8.88 7.20 11.43
CA GLU A 51 10.34 7.23 11.58
C GLU A 51 11.07 6.26 10.66
N LYS A 52 10.51 5.06 10.48
CA LYS A 52 11.08 4.06 9.57
C LYS A 52 11.03 4.52 8.10
N LEU A 53 9.96 5.19 7.69
CA LEU A 53 9.77 5.58 6.29
C LEU A 53 10.46 6.91 5.97
N PHE A 54 10.42 7.89 6.86
CA PHE A 54 10.93 9.23 6.64
C PHE A 54 12.29 9.43 7.32
N MET A 55 13.29 8.64 6.90
CA MET A 55 14.62 8.58 7.54
C MET A 55 15.47 9.83 7.29
N ARG A 56 15.35 10.45 6.11
CA ARG A 56 16.13 11.64 5.71
C ARG A 56 15.21 12.79 5.28
N PRO A 57 14.47 13.39 6.23
CA PRO A 57 13.59 14.51 5.91
C PRO A 57 14.41 15.74 5.51
N ASN A 58 13.81 16.59 4.68
CA ASN A 58 14.36 17.90 4.31
C ASN A 58 13.21 18.90 4.11
N TRP A 59 13.53 20.12 3.65
CA TRP A 59 12.52 21.17 3.45
C TRP A 59 11.42 20.77 2.45
N SER A 60 11.75 19.98 1.44
CA SER A 60 10.83 19.50 0.40
C SER A 60 10.05 18.27 0.87
N ASN A 61 10.74 17.29 1.48
CA ASN A 61 10.18 16.06 2.04
C ASN A 61 10.25 16.11 3.58
N ARG A 62 9.40 16.91 4.23
CA ARG A 62 9.41 17.11 5.69
C ARG A 62 9.00 15.83 6.43
N LYS A 63 9.44 15.61 7.66
CA LYS A 63 8.90 14.51 8.48
C LYS A 63 7.44 14.84 8.82
N PRO A 64 6.44 14.05 8.41
CA PRO A 64 5.05 14.38 8.66
C PRO A 64 4.67 14.18 10.13
N SER A 65 3.63 14.91 10.55
CA SER A 65 3.01 14.74 11.86
C SER A 65 2.17 13.46 11.94
N LEU A 66 2.00 12.90 13.13
CA LEU A 66 1.08 11.79 13.42
C LEU A 66 -0.39 12.26 13.57
N ARG A 67 -0.67 13.55 13.35
CA ARG A 67 -2.03 14.12 13.45
C ARG A 67 -3.00 13.31 12.58
N ARG A 68 -4.09 12.79 13.16
CA ARG A 68 -4.94 11.75 12.54
C ARG A 68 -5.74 12.25 11.34
N ASP A 69 -6.22 13.48 11.40
CA ASP A 69 -7.07 14.13 10.39
C ASP A 69 -6.40 14.29 9.02
N ILE A 70 -5.08 14.43 8.98
CA ILE A 70 -4.32 14.58 7.73
C ILE A 70 -3.90 13.25 7.11
N TRP A 71 -4.18 12.12 7.73
CA TRP A 71 -3.90 10.82 7.14
C TRP A 71 -5.19 10.16 6.70
N LYS A 72 -5.24 9.78 5.43
CA LYS A 72 -6.39 9.09 4.85
C LYS A 72 -5.92 7.90 4.04
N CYS A 73 -6.66 6.80 4.09
CA CYS A 73 -6.39 5.62 3.29
C CYS A 73 -6.52 5.97 1.80
N MET A 74 -5.46 5.69 1.05
CA MET A 74 -5.37 5.90 -0.39
C MET A 74 -5.72 4.62 -1.15
N CYS A 75 -5.23 3.48 -0.67
CA CYS A 75 -5.63 2.17 -1.18
C CYS A 75 -5.33 1.04 -0.20
N VAL A 76 -6.07 -0.05 -0.34
CA VAL A 76 -5.85 -1.34 0.34
C VAL A 76 -5.55 -2.39 -0.71
N VAL A 77 -4.45 -3.11 -0.54
CA VAL A 77 -3.97 -4.11 -1.52
C VAL A 77 -4.09 -5.48 -0.91
N ASN A 78 -4.98 -6.31 -1.45
CA ASN A 78 -5.20 -7.68 -1.03
C ASN A 78 -4.40 -8.64 -1.91
N LEU A 79 -3.72 -9.57 -1.24
CA LEU A 79 -2.88 -10.58 -1.88
C LEU A 79 -3.36 -11.98 -1.49
N GLN A 80 -2.71 -12.99 -2.06
CA GLN A 80 -3.16 -14.37 -1.94
C GLN A 80 -2.74 -14.99 -0.60
N ASN A 81 -1.59 -14.58 -0.07
CA ASN A 81 -1.05 -15.10 1.19
C ASN A 81 -0.24 -14.04 1.97
N TYR A 82 -0.01 -14.30 3.26
CA TYR A 82 0.68 -13.36 4.15
C TYR A 82 2.15 -13.16 3.77
N GLN A 83 2.80 -14.16 3.19
CA GLN A 83 4.18 -14.03 2.74
C GLN A 83 4.30 -12.99 1.63
N GLN A 84 3.40 -13.03 0.64
CA GLN A 84 3.30 -12.03 -0.43
C GLN A 84 3.03 -10.63 0.13
N SER A 85 2.11 -10.49 1.09
CA SER A 85 1.78 -9.16 1.65
C SER A 85 2.93 -8.57 2.47
N VAL A 86 3.66 -9.41 3.21
CA VAL A 86 4.88 -9.02 3.91
C VAL A 86 5.97 -8.61 2.92
N GLN A 87 6.17 -9.38 1.84
CA GLN A 87 7.14 -9.08 0.80
C GLN A 87 6.80 -7.77 0.06
N LEU A 88 5.52 -7.56 -0.28
CA LEU A 88 5.05 -6.31 -0.88
C LEU A 88 5.38 -5.11 0.03
N TYR A 89 5.08 -5.20 1.33
CA TYR A 89 5.38 -4.15 2.29
C TYR A 89 6.90 -3.88 2.38
N GLN A 90 7.73 -4.93 2.36
CA GLN A 90 9.18 -4.79 2.34
C GLN A 90 9.69 -4.10 1.07
N ASN A 91 9.18 -4.50 -0.10
CA ASN A 91 9.51 -3.90 -1.39
C ASN A 91 9.15 -2.40 -1.43
N LEU A 92 7.95 -2.04 -0.95
CA LEU A 92 7.51 -0.65 -0.83
C LEU A 92 8.44 0.18 0.09
N CYS A 93 8.80 -0.38 1.26
CA CYS A 93 9.76 0.27 2.15
C CYS A 93 11.14 0.43 1.49
N ARG A 94 11.57 -0.57 0.71
CA ARG A 94 12.83 -0.54 -0.01
C ARG A 94 12.84 0.52 -1.10
N LEU A 95 11.80 0.59 -1.93
CA LEU A 95 11.68 1.63 -2.97
C LEU A 95 11.67 3.04 -2.36
N ARG A 96 10.94 3.24 -1.24
CA ARG A 96 11.01 4.51 -0.51
C ARG A 96 12.44 4.84 -0.06
N TYR A 97 13.16 3.89 0.53
CA TYR A 97 14.56 4.11 0.91
C TYR A 97 15.44 4.47 -0.30
N LEU A 98 15.23 3.83 -1.45
CA LEU A 98 15.96 4.16 -2.68
C LEU A 98 15.66 5.61 -3.13
N ARG A 99 14.39 6.04 -3.10
CA ARG A 99 13.99 7.40 -3.47
C ARG A 99 14.52 8.47 -2.53
N ASP A 100 14.58 8.18 -1.23
CA ASP A 100 14.95 9.17 -0.21
C ASP A 100 16.46 9.21 0.07
N VAL A 101 17.16 8.07 -0.08
CA VAL A 101 18.55 7.92 0.35
C VAL A 101 19.48 7.53 -0.80
N ALA A 102 19.33 6.32 -1.35
CA ALA A 102 20.36 5.73 -2.19
C ALA A 102 20.41 6.29 -3.62
N GLN A 103 19.23 6.47 -4.24
CA GLN A 103 19.06 6.90 -5.63
C GLN A 103 18.28 8.22 -5.71
N ARG A 104 18.42 9.07 -4.69
CA ARG A 104 17.70 10.34 -4.56
C ARG A 104 17.85 11.25 -5.78
N LYS A 105 19.05 11.31 -6.37
CA LYS A 105 19.32 12.13 -7.56
C LYS A 105 18.50 11.66 -8.77
N GLU A 106 18.41 10.36 -9.00
CA GLU A 106 17.62 9.81 -10.10
C GLU A 106 16.14 10.01 -9.87
N SER A 107 15.66 9.82 -8.63
CA SER A 107 14.27 10.12 -8.30
C SER A 107 13.93 11.60 -8.48
N ASP A 108 14.85 12.52 -8.23
CA ASP A 108 14.62 13.96 -8.38
C ASP A 108 14.56 14.41 -9.85
N LYS A 109 15.36 13.79 -10.73
CA LYS A 109 15.31 14.03 -12.18
C LYS A 109 13.97 13.65 -12.81
N LEU A 110 13.31 12.63 -12.27
CA LEU A 110 12.01 12.14 -12.79
C LEU A 110 10.81 13.00 -12.34
N ARG A 111 11.00 13.88 -11.35
CA ARG A 111 9.91 14.70 -10.81
C ARG A 111 9.67 15.94 -11.66
N LYS A 112 8.40 16.31 -11.81
CA LYS A 112 8.02 17.61 -12.37
C LYS A 112 8.64 18.74 -11.54
N LYS A 113 9.23 19.71 -12.24
CA LYS A 113 9.83 20.92 -11.66
C LYS A 113 8.95 22.16 -11.85
N ASP A 114 9.09 23.13 -10.95
CA ASP A 114 8.60 24.50 -11.15
C ASP A 114 9.63 25.35 -11.91
N SER A 115 9.33 26.63 -12.13
CA SER A 115 10.22 27.57 -12.81
C SER A 115 11.56 27.80 -12.09
N ASN A 116 11.62 27.51 -10.79
CA ASN A 116 12.79 27.70 -9.94
C ASN A 116 13.62 26.42 -9.77
N GLY A 117 13.27 25.35 -10.50
CA GLY A 117 13.95 24.05 -10.41
C GLY A 117 13.61 23.23 -9.18
N HIS A 118 12.66 23.66 -8.35
CA HIS A 118 12.15 22.86 -7.24
C HIS A 118 11.18 21.80 -7.75
N VAL A 119 11.01 20.71 -7.01
CA VAL A 119 9.89 19.79 -7.27
C VAL A 119 8.59 20.60 -7.18
N TRP A 120 7.67 20.45 -8.13
CA TRP A 120 6.43 21.22 -8.15
C TRP A 120 5.62 21.04 -6.87
N TYR A 121 5.04 22.13 -6.37
CA TYR A 121 4.25 22.16 -5.14
C TYR A 121 3.11 23.19 -5.22
N SER A 122 2.11 23.02 -4.36
CA SER A 122 1.09 24.03 -4.06
C SER A 122 1.00 24.17 -2.54
N GLY A 123 1.39 25.33 -2.00
CA GLY A 123 1.64 25.46 -0.56
C GLY A 123 2.77 24.53 -0.10
N GLN A 124 2.47 23.58 0.79
CA GLN A 124 3.41 22.50 1.16
C GLN A 124 3.07 21.15 0.52
N TYR A 125 1.97 21.09 -0.23
CA TYR A 125 1.50 19.88 -0.87
C TYR A 125 2.30 19.58 -2.13
N ARG A 126 2.81 18.34 -2.23
CA ARG A 126 3.56 17.85 -3.39
C ARG A 126 2.87 16.61 -3.99
N PRO A 127 2.26 16.72 -5.18
CA PRO A 127 1.51 15.61 -5.78
C PRO A 127 2.42 14.47 -6.25
N THR A 128 3.70 14.74 -6.51
CA THR A 128 4.64 13.74 -7.05
C THR A 128 4.83 12.56 -6.09
N TYR A 129 4.78 12.79 -4.78
CA TYR A 129 4.94 11.69 -3.79
C TYR A 129 3.80 10.66 -3.86
N CYS A 130 2.57 11.09 -4.12
CA CYS A 130 1.46 10.16 -4.37
C CYS A 130 1.66 9.40 -5.69
N GLN A 131 2.09 10.09 -6.75
CA GLN A 131 2.34 9.47 -8.06
C GLN A 131 3.47 8.43 -7.98
N GLU A 132 4.56 8.77 -7.29
CA GLU A 132 5.67 7.88 -7.00
C GLU A 132 5.21 6.66 -6.21
N ALA A 133 4.39 6.83 -5.18
CA ALA A 133 3.87 5.71 -4.39
C ALA A 133 2.99 4.75 -5.20
N VAL A 134 2.19 5.26 -6.15
CA VAL A 134 1.40 4.42 -7.06
C VAL A 134 2.31 3.65 -8.04
N ALA A 135 3.33 4.31 -8.58
CA ALA A 135 4.32 3.65 -9.43
C ALA A 135 5.14 2.60 -8.66
N ASP A 136 5.52 2.90 -7.42
CA ASP A 136 6.24 2.00 -6.52
C ASP A 136 5.40 0.80 -6.10
N LEU A 137 4.11 1.01 -5.85
CA LEU A 137 3.16 -0.07 -5.59
C LEU A 137 3.12 -1.02 -6.78
N ARG A 138 2.95 -0.48 -7.98
CA ARG A 138 2.94 -1.30 -9.20
C ARG A 138 4.23 -2.09 -9.37
N GLU A 139 5.39 -1.42 -9.27
CA GLU A 139 6.69 -2.08 -9.39
C GLU A 139 6.88 -3.18 -8.34
N SER A 140 6.49 -2.88 -7.09
CA SER A 140 6.59 -3.84 -5.99
C SER A 140 5.71 -5.07 -6.22
N LEU A 141 4.47 -4.88 -6.71
CA LEU A 141 3.57 -5.98 -7.07
C LEU A 141 4.14 -6.83 -8.20
N LEU A 142 4.68 -6.20 -9.24
CA LEU A 142 5.29 -6.91 -10.36
C LEU A 142 6.41 -7.83 -9.86
N LYS A 143 7.30 -7.33 -8.98
CA LYS A 143 8.39 -8.13 -8.40
C LYS A 143 7.92 -9.24 -7.47
N VAL A 144 6.84 -9.02 -6.71
CA VAL A 144 6.22 -10.08 -5.89
C VAL A 144 5.73 -11.22 -6.77
N PHE A 145 5.05 -10.89 -7.87
CA PHE A 145 4.44 -11.88 -8.74
C PHE A 145 5.43 -12.60 -9.65
N GLU A 146 6.44 -11.89 -10.18
CA GLU A 146 7.57 -12.51 -10.89
C GLU A 146 8.28 -13.54 -10.00
N GLY A 147 8.56 -13.19 -8.74
CA GLY A 147 9.17 -14.11 -7.79
C GLY A 147 8.32 -15.36 -7.52
N SER A 148 6.99 -15.21 -7.45
CA SER A 148 6.09 -16.35 -7.27
C SER A 148 6.01 -17.27 -8.48
N ALA A 149 6.11 -16.72 -9.70
CA ALA A 149 6.08 -17.51 -10.93
C ALA A 149 7.36 -18.35 -11.11
N GLN A 150 8.51 -17.82 -10.68
CA GLN A 150 9.80 -18.52 -10.75
C GLN A 150 9.95 -19.63 -9.69
N ALA A 151 9.23 -19.53 -8.57
CA ALA A 151 9.34 -20.48 -7.46
C ALA A 151 8.62 -21.82 -7.69
N GLY A 152 8.12 -22.12 -8.90
CA GLY A 152 7.48 -23.40 -9.25
C GLY A 152 6.18 -23.71 -8.49
N ASN A 153 5.73 -22.82 -7.60
CA ASN A 153 4.52 -22.97 -6.82
C ASN A 153 3.31 -22.63 -7.70
N GLN A 154 2.99 -23.52 -8.65
CA GLN A 154 1.66 -23.61 -9.28
C GLN A 154 0.63 -24.18 -8.29
N THR A 155 0.65 -23.72 -7.04
CA THR A 155 -0.45 -24.00 -6.12
C THR A 155 -1.62 -23.15 -6.57
N ILE A 156 -2.59 -23.83 -7.19
CA ILE A 156 -3.96 -23.40 -7.49
C ILE A 156 -4.27 -22.05 -6.84
N HIS A 157 -4.24 -20.97 -7.63
CA HIS A 157 -4.56 -19.64 -7.16
C HIS A 157 -6.03 -19.59 -6.73
N THR A 158 -6.33 -19.90 -5.47
CA THR A 158 -7.71 -19.90 -4.97
C THR A 158 -8.27 -18.48 -4.81
N LYS A 159 -7.39 -17.47 -4.69
CA LYS A 159 -7.79 -16.07 -4.49
C LYS A 159 -7.15 -15.13 -5.52
N LYS A 160 -7.99 -14.33 -6.18
CA LYS A 160 -7.53 -13.24 -7.05
C LYS A 160 -7.02 -12.06 -6.21
N PRO A 161 -5.82 -11.52 -6.49
CA PRO A 161 -5.35 -10.32 -5.82
C PRO A 161 -6.20 -9.11 -6.26
N SER A 162 -6.34 -8.12 -5.38
CA SER A 162 -7.13 -6.92 -5.68
C SER A 162 -6.55 -5.67 -5.04
N ILE A 163 -6.78 -4.53 -5.68
CA ILE A 163 -6.47 -3.20 -5.13
C ILE A 163 -7.77 -2.44 -4.98
N TYR A 164 -8.14 -2.14 -3.74
CA TYR A 164 -9.25 -1.26 -3.40
C TYR A 164 -8.74 0.17 -3.31
N TRP A 165 -9.17 1.01 -4.25
CA TRP A 165 -8.75 2.41 -4.35
C TRP A 165 -9.73 3.32 -3.60
N GLU A 166 -9.21 4.35 -2.94
CA GLU A 166 -10.04 5.47 -2.46
C GLU A 166 -10.75 6.15 -3.64
N ASP A 167 -10.04 6.34 -4.75
CA ASP A 167 -10.50 7.10 -5.91
C ASP A 167 -9.96 6.46 -7.21
N PRO A 168 -10.82 6.24 -8.23
CA PRO A 168 -10.36 5.68 -9.50
C PRO A 168 -9.29 6.54 -10.19
N TRP A 169 -9.33 7.87 -10.03
CA TRP A 169 -8.37 8.78 -10.65
C TRP A 169 -6.93 8.54 -10.18
N ARG A 170 -6.75 8.01 -8.96
CA ARG A 170 -5.42 7.78 -8.36
C ARG A 170 -4.57 6.77 -9.10
N MET A 171 -5.19 5.79 -9.77
CA MET A 171 -4.43 4.72 -10.44
C MET A 171 -3.76 5.19 -11.74
N GLY A 172 -4.11 6.38 -12.25
CA GLY A 172 -3.68 6.86 -13.54
C GLY A 172 -4.32 6.09 -14.69
N ASP A 173 -3.67 6.12 -15.86
CA ASP A 173 -4.15 5.42 -17.06
C ASP A 173 -4.02 3.89 -16.90
N LYS A 174 -5.17 3.22 -16.76
CA LYS A 174 -5.23 1.76 -16.57
C LYS A 174 -4.59 1.00 -17.72
N ASP A 175 -4.84 1.43 -18.95
CA ASP A 175 -4.38 0.74 -20.15
C ASP A 175 -2.88 0.83 -20.32
N LYS A 176 -2.28 1.98 -19.99
CA LYS A 176 -0.83 2.18 -20.14
C LYS A 176 -0.02 1.65 -18.97
N ARG A 177 -0.58 1.65 -17.76
CA ARG A 177 0.19 1.45 -16.53
C ARG A 177 -0.15 0.17 -15.78
N TRP A 178 -1.24 -0.52 -16.09
CA TRP A 178 -1.67 -1.70 -15.32
C TRP A 178 -1.90 -2.96 -16.18
N LYS A 179 -1.74 -2.89 -17.50
CA LYS A 179 -1.81 -4.04 -18.42
C LYS A 179 -0.46 -4.76 -18.56
N PHE A 180 0.02 -5.34 -17.47
CA PHE A 180 1.16 -6.26 -17.51
C PHE A 180 0.63 -7.68 -17.61
N LYS A 181 1.21 -8.51 -18.50
CA LYS A 181 0.82 -9.92 -18.67
C LYS A 181 0.75 -10.69 -17.35
N VAL A 182 1.67 -10.40 -16.42
CA VAL A 182 1.69 -11.01 -15.08
C VAL A 182 0.44 -10.67 -14.26
N PHE A 183 -0.05 -9.43 -14.35
CA PHE A 183 -1.29 -9.01 -13.66
C PHE A 183 -2.52 -9.61 -14.30
N ASP A 184 -2.55 -9.74 -15.63
CA ASP A 184 -3.67 -10.35 -16.36
C ASP A 184 -3.80 -11.84 -16.02
N VAL A 185 -2.68 -12.57 -15.98
CA VAL A 185 -2.64 -14.01 -15.62
C VAL A 185 -3.11 -14.25 -14.19
N LEU A 186 -2.76 -13.36 -13.26
CA LEU A 186 -3.21 -13.45 -11.87
C LEU A 186 -4.65 -12.97 -11.67
N GLY A 187 -5.22 -12.28 -12.65
CA GLY A 187 -6.52 -11.63 -12.54
C GLY A 187 -6.53 -10.52 -11.50
N LEU A 188 -5.55 -9.61 -11.53
CA LEU A 188 -5.48 -8.47 -10.61
C LEU A 188 -6.69 -7.55 -10.79
N GLU A 189 -7.55 -7.48 -9.77
CA GLU A 189 -8.77 -6.68 -9.81
C GLU A 189 -8.54 -5.28 -9.22
N HIS A 190 -9.03 -4.24 -9.93
CA HIS A 190 -9.06 -2.87 -9.42
C HIS A 190 -10.49 -2.55 -8.97
N LYS A 191 -10.69 -2.45 -7.66
CA LYS A 191 -11.98 -2.14 -7.03
C LYS A 191 -11.95 -0.76 -6.37
N LEU A 192 -13.11 -0.22 -6.09
CA LEU A 192 -13.24 1.03 -5.32
C LEU A 192 -13.67 0.70 -3.90
N ILE A 193 -13.16 1.46 -2.94
CA ILE A 193 -13.68 1.46 -1.57
C ILE A 193 -15.07 2.10 -1.63
N GLU A 194 -16.08 1.42 -1.10
CA GLU A 194 -17.44 1.95 -1.04
C GLU A 194 -17.47 3.25 -0.24
N ARG A 195 -18.06 4.30 -0.82
CA ARG A 195 -18.15 5.64 -0.23
C ARG A 195 -19.48 5.86 0.47
N VAL A 196 -19.95 4.88 1.22
CA VAL A 196 -21.20 4.99 2.00
C VAL A 196 -20.86 5.61 3.36
N GLY A 197 -21.49 6.74 3.69
CA GLY A 197 -21.24 7.44 4.96
C GLY A 197 -20.00 8.35 4.97
N ASN A 198 -19.49 8.66 6.17
CA ASN A 198 -18.36 9.58 6.32
C ASN A 198 -17.03 8.84 6.21
N VAL A 199 -16.50 8.76 4.98
CA VAL A 199 -15.26 8.02 4.65
C VAL A 199 -14.04 8.43 5.49
N ALA A 200 -13.99 9.67 5.99
CA ALA A 200 -12.85 10.13 6.80
C ALA A 200 -13.00 9.76 8.29
N ARG A 201 -14.20 9.94 8.85
CA ARG A 201 -14.45 9.69 10.29
C ARG A 201 -14.60 8.19 10.57
N GLU A 202 -15.23 7.46 9.67
CA GLU A 202 -15.57 6.04 9.79
C GLU A 202 -14.60 5.14 9.03
N GLU A 203 -13.44 5.67 8.60
CA GLU A 203 -12.43 4.94 7.83
C GLU A 203 -12.05 3.61 8.49
N SER A 204 -11.84 3.61 9.81
CA SER A 204 -11.48 2.38 10.54
C SER A 204 -12.56 1.30 10.51
N VAL A 205 -13.83 1.69 10.36
CA VAL A 205 -14.98 0.77 10.23
C VAL A 205 -15.01 0.20 8.82
N ILE A 206 -14.88 1.06 7.80
CA ILE A 206 -14.82 0.67 6.39
C ILE A 206 -13.67 -0.31 6.15
N LEU A 207 -12.47 -0.04 6.69
CA LEU A 207 -11.32 -0.94 6.56
C LEU A 207 -11.54 -2.30 7.25
N LYS A 208 -12.26 -2.33 8.38
CA LYS A 208 -12.64 -3.59 9.04
C LYS A 208 -13.66 -4.36 8.22
N GLU A 209 -14.61 -3.68 7.59
CA GLU A 209 -15.61 -4.30 6.74
C GLU A 209 -14.98 -4.90 5.48
N LEU A 210 -14.10 -4.16 4.80
CA LEU A 210 -13.30 -4.68 3.69
C LEU A 210 -12.50 -5.93 4.10
N ALA A 211 -11.88 -5.90 5.27
CA ALA A 211 -11.17 -7.07 5.79
C ALA A 211 -12.09 -8.28 6.03
N LYS A 212 -13.34 -8.07 6.48
CA LYS A 212 -14.32 -9.15 6.66
C LYS A 212 -14.81 -9.70 5.32
N LEU A 213 -15.10 -8.84 4.35
CA LEU A 213 -15.52 -9.26 3.00
C LEU A 213 -14.46 -10.16 2.35
N GLU A 214 -13.19 -9.78 2.49
CA GLU A 214 -12.06 -10.53 1.96
C GLU A 214 -11.77 -11.83 2.72
N ALA A 215 -12.09 -11.89 4.01
CA ALA A 215 -12.02 -13.14 4.77
C ALA A 215 -13.15 -14.11 4.36
N ASN A 216 -14.37 -13.60 4.18
CA ASN A 216 -15.54 -14.40 3.83
C ASN A 216 -15.48 -14.95 2.41
N SER A 217 -14.92 -14.20 1.45
CA SER A 217 -14.68 -14.70 0.10
C SER A 217 -13.74 -15.91 0.06
N THR A 218 -12.93 -16.11 1.10
CA THR A 218 -12.03 -17.27 1.25
C THR A 218 -12.79 -18.54 1.72
N ASN A 219 -13.89 -18.38 2.44
CA ASN A 219 -14.63 -19.52 3.03
C ASN A 219 -15.66 -20.13 2.07
N GLN A 220 -16.17 -19.37 1.10
CA GLN A 220 -17.20 -19.85 0.17
C GLN A 220 -16.64 -20.72 -0.98
N THR A 221 -15.34 -20.62 -1.29
CA THR A 221 -14.68 -21.43 -2.34
C THR A 221 -14.30 -22.84 -1.88
N GLY A 222 -14.68 -23.25 -0.67
CA GLY A 222 -14.22 -24.50 -0.03
C GLY A 222 -15.26 -25.62 0.14
N VAL A 223 -16.48 -25.49 -0.40
CA VAL A 223 -17.51 -26.54 -0.31
C VAL A 223 -17.82 -27.06 -1.72
N PRO A 224 -17.32 -28.24 -2.11
CA PRO A 224 -17.93 -28.98 -3.20
C PRO A 224 -19.28 -29.51 -2.69
N SER A 225 -20.36 -29.08 -3.32
CA SER A 225 -21.66 -29.71 -3.20
C SER A 225 -21.50 -31.21 -3.49
N GLN A 226 -21.90 -32.04 -2.53
CA GLN A 226 -22.00 -33.50 -2.70
C GLN A 226 -22.98 -33.86 -3.80
#